data_AF-A0A6B9RJZ2-F1
#
_entry.id   AF-A0A6B9RJZ2-F1
#
_cell.length_a   1.000
_cell.length_b   1.000
_cell.length_c   1.000
_cell.angle_alpha   90.00
_cell.angle_beta   90.00
_cell.angle_gamma   90.00
#
_symmetry.space_group_name_H-M   'P 1'
#
loop_
_entity.id
_entity.type
_entity.pdbx_description
1 polymer ?
#
loop_
_entity_poly.entity_id
_entity_poly.type
_entity_poly.pdbx_seq_one_letter_code
_entity_poly.pdbx_strand_id
1 'polypeptide(L)'
;MLMNNIFDTTSEVAMQCLITINCLNKKSLSLDRLWLINFLSLYAKDFKFSDINLYGDSIYSSVQLTVRHEKVKKAILLLVSKHLIKLDEGKIAKISITQKGQDLVEKLNSDFASSYKVVTNSIYNTLKNMSDLELLAFTHEHILNKE
;
A
#
# COMPACT_ATOMS: atom_id res chain seq x y z
N MET A 1 -18.30 1.53 17.70
CA MET A 1 -19.01 1.81 16.43
C MET A 1 -18.02 1.58 15.31
N LEU A 2 -18.31 0.62 14.41
CA LEU A 2 -17.54 0.41 13.18
C LEU A 2 -17.50 1.75 12.42
N MET A 3 -16.31 2.30 12.23
CA MET A 3 -16.11 3.50 11.41
C MET A 3 -16.36 3.10 9.96
N ASN A 4 -17.65 3.02 9.60
CA ASN A 4 -18.14 2.54 8.31
C ASN A 4 -17.61 3.44 7.18
N ASN A 5 -16.70 2.87 6.39
CA ASN A 5 -16.71 2.88 4.91
C ASN A 5 -16.67 4.22 4.15
N ILE A 6 -16.39 5.37 4.78
CA ILE A 6 -16.15 6.60 4.01
C ILE A 6 -14.73 6.59 3.39
N PHE A 7 -13.80 5.85 3.98
CA PHE A 7 -12.37 5.88 3.64
C PHE A 7 -11.80 4.63 2.92
N ASP A 8 -12.61 3.90 2.15
CA ASP A 8 -12.10 2.69 1.46
C ASP A 8 -12.70 2.50 0.07
N THR A 9 -12.92 3.63 -0.61
CA THR A 9 -13.37 3.66 -1.99
C THR A 9 -12.24 3.21 -2.94
N THR A 10 -12.59 2.70 -4.12
CA THR A 10 -11.58 2.33 -5.14
C THR A 10 -10.65 3.49 -5.47
N SER A 11 -11.15 4.73 -5.52
CA SER A 11 -10.34 5.93 -5.78
C SER A 11 -9.32 6.21 -4.67
N GLU A 12 -9.70 5.98 -3.41
CA GLU A 12 -8.80 6.17 -2.28
C GLU A 12 -7.70 5.12 -2.23
N VAL A 13 -8.07 3.84 -2.39
CA VAL A 13 -7.07 2.76 -2.48
C VAL A 13 -6.15 2.99 -3.68
N ALA A 14 -6.66 3.51 -4.80
CA ALA A 14 -5.85 3.91 -5.94
C ALA A 14 -4.86 5.03 -5.60
N MET A 15 -5.28 6.06 -4.86
CA MET A 15 -4.35 7.12 -4.42
C MET A 15 -3.27 6.57 -3.48
N GLN A 16 -3.65 5.72 -2.51
CA GLN A 16 -2.70 5.07 -1.62
C GLN A 16 -1.69 4.21 -2.41
N CYS A 17 -2.17 3.37 -3.33
CA CYS A 17 -1.31 2.58 -4.21
C CYS A 17 -0.37 3.46 -5.04
N LEU A 18 -0.87 4.57 -5.60
CA LEU A 18 -0.05 5.48 -6.39
C LEU A 18 1.06 6.13 -5.55
N ILE A 19 0.74 6.55 -4.32
CA ILE A 19 1.73 7.05 -3.36
C ILE A 19 2.75 5.95 -3.04
N THR A 20 2.31 4.72 -2.74
CA THR A 20 3.20 3.60 -2.44
C THR A 20 4.15 3.33 -3.61
N ILE A 21 3.65 3.23 -4.84
CA ILE A 21 4.51 3.03 -6.02
C ILE A 21 5.52 4.17 -6.15
N ASN A 22 5.10 5.43 -5.92
CA ASN A 22 5.99 6.59 -5.97
C ASN A 22 7.09 6.55 -4.89
N CYS A 23 6.75 6.19 -3.65
CA CYS A 23 7.71 6.04 -2.55
C CYS A 23 8.74 4.93 -2.81
N LEU A 24 8.30 3.83 -3.43
CA LEU A 24 9.13 2.66 -3.71
C LEU A 24 10.00 2.81 -4.97
N ASN A 25 9.85 3.92 -5.71
CA ASN A 25 10.30 4.10 -7.09
C ASN A 25 11.83 4.17 -7.29
N LYS A 26 12.51 3.05 -7.04
CA LYS A 26 13.85 2.70 -7.58
C LYS A 26 13.95 1.27 -8.12
N LYS A 27 12.95 0.41 -7.90
CA LYS A 27 12.92 -0.97 -8.42
C LYS A 27 11.48 -1.33 -8.77
N SER A 28 11.25 -1.82 -9.99
CA SER A 28 9.96 -2.32 -10.45
C SER A 28 9.25 -3.19 -9.40
N LEU A 29 7.96 -2.97 -9.17
CA LEU A 29 7.24 -3.53 -8.02
C LEU A 29 6.29 -4.68 -8.43
N SER A 30 6.23 -5.74 -7.63
CA SER A 30 5.19 -6.79 -7.75
C SER A 30 3.87 -6.35 -7.12
N LEU A 31 2.76 -6.97 -7.54
CA LEU A 31 1.46 -6.73 -6.90
C LEU A 31 1.49 -7.08 -5.41
N ASP A 32 2.14 -8.19 -5.04
CA ASP A 32 2.20 -8.66 -3.66
C ASP A 32 2.93 -7.68 -2.75
N ARG A 33 4.08 -7.17 -3.18
CA ARG A 33 4.81 -6.15 -2.40
C ARG A 33 4.02 -4.85 -2.29
N LEU A 34 3.37 -4.42 -3.36
CA LEU A 34 2.50 -3.24 -3.31
C LEU A 34 1.41 -3.41 -2.26
N TRP A 35 0.71 -4.54 -2.30
CA TRP A 35 -0.37 -4.86 -1.39
C TRP A 35 0.10 -4.94 0.07
N LEU A 36 1.18 -5.65 0.34
CA LEU A 36 1.72 -5.82 1.69
C LEU A 36 2.18 -4.48 2.26
N ILE A 37 2.96 -3.70 1.50
CA ILE A 37 3.40 -2.37 1.97
C ILE A 37 2.21 -1.42 2.14
N ASN A 38 1.21 -1.48 1.26
CA ASN A 38 -0.02 -0.69 1.40
C ASN A 38 -0.75 -1.04 2.70
N PHE A 39 -0.94 -2.33 2.99
CA PHE A 39 -1.59 -2.81 4.21
C PHE A 39 -0.80 -2.40 5.47
N LEU A 40 0.50 -2.66 5.50
CA LEU A 40 1.37 -2.29 6.63
C LEU A 40 1.35 -0.77 6.88
N SER A 41 1.26 0.05 5.82
CA SER A 41 1.17 1.51 5.97
C SER A 41 -0.12 1.97 6.65
N LEU A 42 -1.22 1.24 6.45
CA LEU A 42 -2.51 1.56 7.08
C LEU A 42 -2.54 1.21 8.58
N TYR A 43 -1.87 0.11 8.93
CA TYR A 43 -1.81 -0.44 10.30
C TYR A 43 -0.42 -0.30 10.93
N ALA A 44 0.32 0.75 10.57
CA ALA A 44 1.75 0.87 10.89
C ALA A 44 2.08 0.79 12.39
N LYS A 45 1.20 1.29 13.28
CA LYS A 45 1.39 1.19 14.73
C LYS A 45 1.38 -0.25 15.21
N ASP A 46 0.50 -1.06 14.66
CA ASP A 46 0.37 -2.45 15.06
C ASP A 46 1.59 -3.31 14.71
N PHE A 47 2.26 -2.97 13.63
CA PHE A 47 3.51 -3.59 13.20
C PHE A 47 4.75 -2.84 13.71
N LYS A 48 4.58 -1.90 14.65
CA LYS A 48 5.66 -1.12 15.31
C LYS A 48 6.48 -0.25 14.34
N PHE A 49 5.86 0.24 13.26
CA PHE A 49 6.48 1.16 12.30
C PHE A 49 6.10 2.64 12.50
N SER A 50 5.13 2.92 13.37
CA SER A 50 4.59 4.26 13.64
C SER A 50 3.96 4.30 15.03
N ASP A 51 3.66 5.49 15.56
CA ASP A 51 2.86 5.66 16.78
C ASP A 51 1.34 5.65 16.50
N ILE A 52 0.95 5.76 15.22
CA ILE A 52 -0.45 5.84 14.78
C ILE A 52 -0.79 4.85 13.66
N ASN A 53 -2.02 4.34 13.69
CA ASN A 53 -2.67 3.68 12.56
C ASN A 53 -3.47 4.71 11.76
N LEU A 54 -3.27 4.76 10.43
CA LEU A 54 -3.94 5.73 9.57
C LEU A 54 -5.43 5.42 9.40
N TYR A 55 -5.83 4.16 9.59
CA TYR A 55 -7.24 3.73 9.60
C TYR A 55 -7.84 3.63 11.01
N GLY A 56 -7.11 4.15 12.01
CA GLY A 56 -7.49 4.06 13.41
C GLY A 56 -7.11 2.71 14.05
N ASP A 57 -7.26 2.65 15.37
CA ASP A 57 -7.00 1.45 16.15
C ASP A 57 -8.14 0.44 15.95
N SER A 58 -8.07 -0.31 14.85
CA SER A 58 -8.92 -1.47 14.58
C SER A 58 -8.08 -2.73 14.63
N ILE A 59 -8.67 -3.83 15.11
CA ILE A 59 -8.08 -5.16 14.97
C ILE A 59 -7.96 -5.44 13.47
N TYR A 60 -6.76 -5.71 12.98
CA TYR A 60 -6.52 -6.25 11.65
C TYR A 60 -6.50 -7.79 11.73
N SER A 61 -6.84 -8.47 10.63
CA SER A 61 -6.93 -9.92 10.60
C SER A 61 -6.53 -10.48 9.24
N SER A 62 -6.37 -11.80 9.15
CA SER A 62 -6.11 -12.49 7.87
C SER A 62 -7.18 -12.17 6.82
N VAL A 63 -8.45 -12.07 7.25
CA VAL A 63 -9.58 -11.71 6.37
C VAL A 63 -9.41 -10.29 5.80
N GLN A 64 -9.04 -9.31 6.62
CA GLN A 64 -8.83 -7.95 6.15
C GLN A 64 -7.64 -7.83 5.20
N LEU A 65 -6.58 -8.58 5.46
CA LEU A 65 -5.43 -8.68 4.57
C LEU A 65 -5.87 -9.20 3.19
N THR A 66 -6.64 -10.29 3.13
CA THR A 66 -7.21 -10.83 1.87
C THR A 66 -8.14 -9.84 1.18
N VAL A 67 -9.05 -9.19 1.91
CA VAL A 67 -9.96 -8.18 1.34
C VAL A 67 -9.17 -7.00 0.75
N ARG A 68 -8.10 -6.57 1.42
CA ARG A 68 -7.22 -5.49 0.92
C ARG A 68 -6.56 -5.88 -0.40
N HIS A 69 -6.16 -7.13 -0.57
CA HIS A 69 -5.54 -7.61 -1.81
C HIS A 69 -6.44 -7.39 -3.02
N GLU A 70 -7.72 -7.74 -2.90
CA GLU A 70 -8.70 -7.55 -3.98
C GLU A 70 -8.99 -6.08 -4.26
N LYS A 71 -8.96 -5.22 -3.23
CA LYS A 71 -9.07 -3.76 -3.41
C LYS A 71 -7.86 -3.18 -4.14
N VAL A 72 -6.64 -3.62 -3.81
CA VAL A 72 -5.40 -3.21 -4.48
C VAL A 72 -5.43 -3.61 -5.96
N LYS A 73 -5.89 -4.82 -6.29
CA LYS A 73 -6.09 -5.24 -7.70
C LYS A 73 -7.01 -4.28 -8.47
N LYS A 74 -8.17 -3.95 -7.90
CA LYS A 74 -9.12 -3.01 -8.53
C LYS A 74 -8.53 -1.61 -8.68
N ALA A 75 -7.77 -1.15 -7.69
CA ALA A 75 -7.06 0.11 -7.71
C ALA A 75 -6.00 0.15 -8.83
N ILE A 76 -5.23 -0.92 -9.02
CA ILE A 76 -4.26 -1.02 -10.12
C ILE A 76 -4.94 -0.89 -11.49
N LEU A 77 -6.05 -1.59 -11.72
CA LEU A 77 -6.80 -1.47 -12.97
C LEU A 77 -7.27 -0.03 -13.22
N LEU A 78 -7.75 0.65 -12.17
CA LEU A 78 -8.13 2.07 -12.26
C LEU A 78 -6.93 2.95 -12.63
N LEU A 79 -5.78 2.79 -11.96
CA LEU A 79 -4.58 3.59 -12.23
C LEU A 79 -4.02 3.37 -13.64
N VAL A 80 -4.04 2.13 -14.15
CA VAL A 80 -3.68 1.80 -15.54
C VAL A 80 -4.62 2.50 -16.51
N SER A 81 -5.94 2.43 -16.29
CA SER A 81 -6.94 3.08 -17.14
C SER A 81 -6.78 4.61 -17.22
N LYS A 82 -6.15 5.22 -16.22
CA LYS A 82 -5.87 6.66 -16.14
C LYS A 82 -4.47 7.04 -16.64
N HIS A 83 -3.66 6.06 -17.06
CA HIS A 83 -2.27 6.21 -17.45
C HIS A 83 -1.36 6.79 -16.35
N LEU A 84 -1.70 6.54 -15.08
CA LEU A 84 -0.91 6.98 -13.92
C LEU A 84 0.21 5.99 -13.57
N ILE A 85 0.03 4.73 -13.97
CA ILE A 85 1.03 3.66 -13.85
C ILE A 85 1.09 2.87 -15.16
N LYS A 86 2.12 2.05 -15.30
CA LYS A 86 2.32 1.07 -16.38
C LYS A 86 2.59 -0.30 -15.79
N LEU A 87 2.23 -1.32 -16.57
CA LEU A 87 2.58 -2.72 -16.31
C LEU A 87 3.58 -3.13 -17.39
N ASP A 88 4.76 -3.60 -16.99
CA ASP A 88 5.74 -4.12 -17.95
C ASP A 88 5.32 -5.52 -18.40
N GLU A 89 5.42 -5.77 -19.71
CA GLU A 89 5.10 -7.04 -20.34
C GLU A 89 6.23 -8.07 -20.11
N GLY A 90 6.21 -8.70 -18.94
CA GLY A 90 7.05 -9.85 -18.60
C GLY A 90 6.23 -11.00 -18.02
N LYS A 91 6.87 -12.15 -17.76
CA LYS A 91 6.21 -13.31 -17.10
C LYS A 91 5.54 -12.94 -15.78
N ILE A 92 6.05 -11.93 -15.10
CA ILE A 92 5.47 -11.34 -13.90
C ILE A 92 5.31 -9.85 -14.18
N ALA A 93 4.07 -9.37 -14.23
CA ALA A 93 3.76 -7.97 -14.50
C ALA A 93 4.41 -7.10 -13.41
N LYS A 94 5.27 -6.18 -13.85
CA LYS A 94 5.96 -5.24 -12.99
C LYS A 94 5.26 -3.90 -13.05
N ILE A 95 5.01 -3.30 -11.89
CA ILE A 95 4.30 -2.04 -11.76
C ILE A 95 5.33 -0.91 -11.70
N SER A 96 5.15 0.10 -12.55
CA SER A 96 5.96 1.32 -12.57
C SER A 96 5.06 2.56 -12.65
N ILE A 97 5.47 3.66 -12.00
CA ILE A 97 4.74 4.93 -12.05
C ILE A 97 5.10 5.70 -13.32
N THR A 98 4.13 6.38 -13.94
CA THR A 98 4.39 7.29 -15.07
C THR A 98 4.75 8.68 -14.57
N GLN A 99 5.29 9.54 -15.44
CA GLN A 99 5.49 10.96 -15.11
C GLN A 99 4.18 11.62 -14.65
N LYS A 100 3.08 11.36 -15.36
CA LYS A 100 1.74 11.84 -14.98
C LYS A 100 1.32 11.37 -13.58
N GLY A 101 1.69 10.14 -13.21
CA GLY A 101 1.47 9.61 -11.86
C GLY A 101 2.28 10.35 -10.81
N GLN A 102 3.57 10.59 -11.07
CA GLN A 102 4.46 11.36 -10.18
C GLN A 102 3.92 12.78 -9.96
N ASP A 103 3.59 13.49 -11.06
CA ASP A 103 3.04 14.85 -11.01
C ASP A 103 1.74 14.92 -10.17
N LEU A 104 0.92 13.87 -10.22
CA LEU A 104 -0.30 13.80 -9.40
C LEU A 104 0.04 13.60 -7.92
N VAL A 105 0.98 12.70 -7.60
CA VAL A 105 1.42 12.47 -6.21
C VAL A 105 2.02 13.72 -5.60
N GLU A 106 2.79 14.49 -6.35
CA GLU A 106 3.36 15.76 -5.91
C GLU A 106 2.28 16.79 -5.53
N LYS A 107 1.16 16.79 -6.25
CA LYS A 107 0.01 17.69 -5.99
C LYS A 107 -0.86 17.23 -4.82
N LEU A 108 -0.69 16.01 -4.31
CA LEU A 108 -1.44 15.53 -3.13
C LEU A 108 -0.90 16.20 -1.86
N ASN A 109 -1.73 17.06 -1.27
CA ASN A 109 -1.38 17.92 -0.14
C ASN A 109 -2.32 17.78 1.08
N SER A 110 -3.11 16.72 1.16
CA SER A 110 -3.93 16.45 2.35
C SER A 110 -3.07 15.92 3.51
N ASP A 111 -3.54 16.12 4.74
CA ASP A 111 -2.88 15.59 5.95
C ASP A 111 -2.74 14.07 5.88
N PHE A 112 -3.78 13.38 5.41
CA PHE A 112 -3.75 11.94 5.19
C PHE A 112 -2.67 11.54 4.19
N ALA A 113 -2.62 12.18 3.00
CA ALA A 113 -1.64 11.84 1.98
C ALA A 113 -0.21 12.10 2.45
N SER A 114 0.01 13.19 3.19
CA SER A 114 1.31 13.54 3.77
C SER A 114 1.75 12.52 4.81
N SER A 115 0.84 12.14 5.73
CA SER A 115 1.11 11.13 6.76
C SER A 115 1.38 9.75 6.15
N TYR A 116 0.58 9.37 5.14
CA TYR A 116 0.75 8.13 4.40
C TYR A 116 2.12 8.07 3.70
N LYS A 117 2.53 9.14 3.00
CA LYS A 117 3.87 9.24 2.38
C LYS A 117 4.99 8.99 3.40
N VAL A 118 4.92 9.61 4.59
CA VAL A 118 5.94 9.47 5.63
C VAL A 118 6.01 8.04 6.15
N VAL A 119 4.88 7.47 6.53
CA VAL A 119 4.78 6.09 7.05
C VAL A 119 5.25 5.08 6.02
N THR A 120 4.76 5.16 4.79
CA THR A 120 5.13 4.23 3.72
C THR A 120 6.62 4.27 3.40
N ASN A 121 7.25 5.45 3.40
CA ASN A 121 8.70 5.58 3.23
C ASN A 121 9.48 4.92 4.38
N SER A 122 9.02 5.09 5.62
CA SER A 122 9.64 4.46 6.80
C SER A 122 9.59 2.92 6.71
N ILE A 123 8.40 2.37 6.40
CA ILE A 123 8.19 0.93 6.23
C ILE A 123 9.06 0.40 5.09
N TYR A 124 9.05 1.07 3.94
CA TYR A 124 9.86 0.64 2.80
C TYR A 124 11.35 0.61 3.15
N ASN A 125 11.87 1.66 3.80
CA ASN A 125 13.28 1.71 4.18
C ASN A 125 13.69 0.58 5.13
N THR A 126 12.77 0.15 5.99
CA THR A 126 12.97 -0.96 6.93
C THR A 126 12.90 -2.32 6.23
N LEU A 127 11.98 -2.49 5.27
CA LEU A 127 11.66 -3.78 4.66
C LEU A 127 12.23 -3.97 3.24
N LYS A 128 12.98 -2.99 2.71
CA LYS A 128 13.52 -3.00 1.33
C LYS A 128 14.42 -4.20 0.99
N ASN A 129 14.99 -4.86 2.00
CA ASN A 129 15.88 -6.01 1.83
C ASN A 129 15.17 -7.36 1.94
N MET A 130 13.93 -7.40 2.43
CA MET A 130 13.12 -8.62 2.41
C MET A 130 12.69 -8.90 0.97
N SER A 131 12.65 -10.16 0.58
CA SER A 131 11.92 -10.67 -0.59
C SER A 131 10.41 -10.58 -0.37
N ASP A 132 9.62 -10.81 -1.42
CA ASP A 132 8.15 -10.78 -1.32
C ASP A 132 7.62 -11.91 -0.42
N LEU A 133 8.28 -13.07 -0.43
CA LEU A 133 7.95 -14.19 0.46
C LEU A 133 8.27 -13.87 1.93
N GLU A 134 9.42 -13.27 2.21
CA GLU A 134 9.78 -12.87 3.58
C GLU A 134 8.84 -11.79 4.12
N LEU A 135 8.46 -10.83 3.27
CA LEU A 135 7.49 -9.79 3.63
C LEU A 135 6.10 -10.38 3.93
N LEU A 136 5.68 -11.37 3.15
CA LEU A 136 4.42 -12.07 3.37
C LEU A 136 4.45 -12.85 4.69
N ALA A 137 5.53 -13.61 4.94
CA ALA A 137 5.71 -14.37 6.18
C ALA A 137 5.71 -13.45 7.40
N PHE A 138 6.51 -12.36 7.37
CA PHE A 138 6.54 -11.34 8.41
C PHE A 138 5.14 -10.79 8.74
N THR A 139 4.36 -10.49 7.69
CA THR A 139 3.02 -9.92 7.85
C THR A 139 2.06 -10.94 8.46
N HIS A 140 2.08 -12.20 8.01
CA HIS A 140 1.23 -13.26 8.56
C HIS A 140 1.58 -13.62 10.01
N GLU A 141 2.86 -13.71 10.37
CA GLU A 141 3.27 -13.99 11.75
C GLU A 141 2.74 -12.93 12.73
N HIS A 142 2.80 -11.65 12.35
CA HIS A 142 2.27 -10.55 13.17
C HIS A 142 0.74 -10.54 13.24
N ILE A 143 0.04 -11.04 12.22
CA ILE A 143 -1.42 -11.22 12.26
C ILE A 143 -1.78 -12.35 13.24
N LEU A 144 -1.15 -13.52 13.10
CA LEU A 144 -1.44 -14.68 13.93
C LEU A 144 -1.13 -14.45 15.42
N ASN A 145 -0.07 -13.70 15.73
CA ASN A 145 0.28 -13.38 17.11
C ASN A 145 -0.70 -12.40 17.80
N LYS A 146 -1.66 -11.82 17.05
CA LYS A 146 -2.70 -10.94 17.57
C LYS A 146 -4.10 -11.57 17.62
N GLU A 147 -4.32 -12.68 16.92
CA GLU A 147 -5.58 -13.46 16.91
C GLU A 147 -5.65 -14.41 18.11
#